data_AF-A0A496Q7Q9-F1
#
_entry.id   AF-A0A496Q7Q9-F1
#
_cell.length_a   1.000
_cell.length_b   1.000
_cell.length_c   1.000
_cell.angle_alpha   90.00
_cell.angle_beta   90.00
_cell.angle_gamma   90.00
#
_symmetry.space_group_name_H-M   'P 1'
#
loop_
_entity.id
_entity.type
_entity.pdbx_description
1 polymer ?
#
loop_
_entity_poly.entity_id
_entity_poly.type
_entity_poly.pdbx_seq_one_letter_code
_entity_poly.pdbx_strand_id
1 'polypeptide(L)'
;MGSNPIDSTICKRSRALVLLPLFLLLSSILIGLEIFFDRDIMPVALDLINSAERSVELVSFGVTHPDVVDALKRAQLRGVDVTIVTDSESSCPLPHVVDTSSALMHEKFLIVDAKTVLAGTMNFTISGMESDQNIALLIEKSEFPEVVVGFLEEFSNLQNGRFQQLKSPVKANSGRLKLVFSPQFDYLRWVVPILADARREVVVAAYAFTDPQLTAILKYLDSDNVDVKVLLDEKWNQNSSSSELRYLPGGVELRLYPAKSHMHAKIMIVDRKWLLLGSANFTLSARFKNDEFVLVVDSPEIVEKAREWFFYLWEMAR
;
A
#
# COMPACT_ATOMS: atom_id res chain seq x y z
N MET A 1 68.97 -35.51 52.17
CA MET A 1 68.14 -36.26 53.14
C MET A 1 66.74 -35.68 53.10
N GLY A 2 65.73 -36.53 53.32
CA GLY A 2 64.29 -36.34 53.05
C GLY A 2 63.70 -34.96 53.39
N SER A 3 62.56 -34.54 52.85
CA SER A 3 61.39 -35.29 52.37
C SER A 3 60.35 -34.27 51.88
N ASN A 4 59.66 -34.58 50.77
CA ASN A 4 58.37 -33.98 50.36
C ASN A 4 57.24 -34.37 51.35
N PRO A 5 55.98 -33.88 51.24
CA PRO A 5 55.39 -32.84 50.37
C PRO A 5 54.42 -31.89 51.12
N ILE A 6 53.78 -30.93 50.43
CA ILE A 6 52.31 -30.79 50.36
C ILE A 6 51.96 -29.84 49.19
N ASP A 7 50.86 -30.24 48.56
CA ASP A 7 50.31 -29.91 47.27
C ASP A 7 49.52 -28.59 47.23
N SER A 8 49.23 -28.18 45.98
CA SER A 8 47.99 -27.55 45.51
C SER A 8 48.08 -26.12 44.95
N THR A 9 48.18 -26.10 43.61
CA THR A 9 47.38 -25.30 42.66
C THR A 9 47.21 -23.80 42.92
N ILE A 10 48.03 -22.99 42.22
CA ILE A 10 47.66 -21.62 41.83
C ILE A 10 47.48 -21.58 40.31
N CYS A 11 46.22 -21.38 39.93
CA CYS A 11 45.69 -21.30 38.58
C CYS A 11 46.22 -20.05 37.84
N LYS A 12 46.71 -20.25 36.61
CA LYS A 12 47.16 -19.19 35.70
C LYS A 12 45.99 -18.30 35.28
N ARG A 13 46.04 -17.00 35.60
CA ARG A 13 45.11 -15.99 35.07
C ARG A 13 45.47 -15.66 33.61
N SER A 14 44.72 -16.20 32.66
CA SER A 14 44.66 -15.71 31.28
C SER A 14 43.89 -14.38 31.24
N ARG A 15 44.54 -13.31 30.76
CA ARG A 15 43.86 -12.07 30.36
C ARG A 15 43.25 -12.29 28.97
N ALA A 16 41.99 -12.70 28.93
CA ALA A 16 41.21 -12.62 27.70
C ALA A 16 40.87 -11.15 27.44
N LEU A 17 41.41 -10.57 26.36
CA LEU A 17 40.86 -9.35 25.79
C LEU A 17 39.45 -9.67 25.29
N VAL A 18 38.44 -9.16 25.99
CA VAL A 18 37.07 -9.12 25.48
C VAL A 18 37.04 -8.04 24.40
N LEU A 19 37.17 -8.45 23.14
CA LEU A 19 36.74 -7.65 21.99
C LEU A 19 35.22 -7.51 22.09
N LEU A 20 34.74 -6.40 22.65
CA LEU A 20 33.35 -6.01 22.49
C LEU A 20 33.08 -5.87 20.98
N PRO A 21 32.07 -6.54 20.40
CA PRO A 21 31.65 -6.24 19.06
C PRO A 21 31.08 -4.81 19.09
N LEU A 22 31.80 -3.89 18.46
CA LEU A 22 31.33 -2.57 18.15
C LEU A 22 30.14 -2.76 17.18
N PHE A 23 28.92 -2.77 17.71
CA PHE A 23 27.71 -2.67 16.90
C PHE A 23 27.80 -1.33 16.17
N LEU A 24 28.14 -1.39 14.87
CA LEU A 24 27.94 -0.29 13.96
C LEU A 24 26.44 -0.04 13.94
N LEU A 25 26.00 1.00 14.67
CA LEU A 25 24.78 1.71 14.38
C LEU A 25 24.96 2.25 12.95
N LEU A 26 24.57 1.44 11.97
CA LEU A 26 24.13 1.95 10.69
C LEU A 26 23.02 2.92 11.03
N SER A 27 23.33 4.21 10.99
CA SER A 27 22.30 5.23 10.85
C SER A 27 21.55 4.85 9.58
N SER A 28 20.43 4.14 9.74
CA SER A 28 19.45 4.07 8.67
C SER A 28 19.18 5.52 8.33
N ILE A 29 19.54 5.89 7.10
CA ILE A 29 18.86 7.01 6.48
C ILE A 29 17.40 6.58 6.56
N LEU A 30 16.63 7.16 7.49
CA LEU A 30 15.19 6.95 7.51
C LEU A 30 14.72 7.50 6.17
N ILE A 31 14.51 6.61 5.22
CA ILE A 31 13.83 6.95 3.98
C ILE A 31 12.39 7.14 4.43
N GLY A 32 11.87 8.36 4.46
CA GLY A 32 10.52 8.64 4.94
C GLY A 32 9.43 8.16 3.98
N LEU A 33 9.81 7.40 2.94
CA LEU A 33 8.93 6.77 1.98
C LEU A 33 9.52 5.44 1.51
N GLU A 34 8.90 4.34 1.92
CA GLU A 34 9.32 2.98 1.54
C GLU A 34 8.17 2.22 0.87
N ILE A 35 8.48 1.28 -0.02
CA ILE A 35 7.50 0.48 -0.75
C ILE A 35 7.66 -1.00 -0.43
N PHE A 36 6.52 -1.67 -0.22
CA PHE A 36 6.42 -3.08 0.14
C PHE A 36 5.45 -3.79 -0.80
N PHE A 37 5.72 -5.08 -1.03
CA PHE A 37 4.97 -5.91 -1.97
C PHE A 37 4.49 -7.18 -1.29
N ASP A 38 3.29 -7.62 -1.65
CA ASP A 38 2.73 -8.93 -1.32
C ASP A 38 2.87 -9.27 0.18
N ARG A 39 3.56 -10.38 0.48
CA ARG A 39 3.73 -10.92 1.84
C ARG A 39 4.62 -10.06 2.73
N ASP A 40 5.41 -9.17 2.16
CA ASP A 40 6.29 -8.29 2.94
C ASP A 40 5.51 -7.15 3.62
N ILE A 41 4.27 -6.88 3.19
CA ILE A 41 3.41 -5.86 3.80
C ILE A 41 2.96 -6.28 5.21
N MET A 42 2.69 -7.57 5.43
CA MET A 42 2.11 -8.06 6.67
C MET A 42 3.05 -7.92 7.89
N PRO A 43 4.35 -8.29 7.82
CA PRO A 43 5.30 -8.02 8.90
C PRO A 43 5.38 -6.54 9.25
N VAL A 44 5.40 -5.64 8.27
CA VAL A 44 5.44 -4.19 8.49
C VAL A 44 4.20 -3.72 9.24
N ALA A 45 3.01 -4.14 8.82
CA ALA A 45 1.76 -3.81 9.51
C ALA A 45 1.76 -4.29 10.96
N LEU A 46 2.21 -5.53 11.20
CA LEU A 46 2.29 -6.09 12.56
C LEU A 46 3.30 -5.35 13.43
N ASP A 47 4.47 -5.02 12.90
CA ASP A 47 5.51 -4.29 13.63
C ASP A 47 5.03 -2.89 14.02
N LEU A 48 4.33 -2.19 13.11
CA LEU A 48 3.70 -0.90 13.41
C LEU A 48 2.67 -1.02 14.54
N ILE A 49 1.74 -1.97 14.47
CA ILE A 49 0.71 -2.16 15.51
C ILE A 49 1.32 -2.58 16.85
N ASN A 50 2.34 -3.45 16.83
CA ASN A 50 2.99 -3.93 18.04
C ASN A 50 3.87 -2.85 18.70
N SER A 51 4.44 -1.93 17.92
CA SER A 51 5.27 -0.81 18.43
C SER A 51 4.47 0.44 18.81
N ALA A 52 3.20 0.54 18.42
CA ALA A 52 2.34 1.67 18.75
C ALA A 52 2.30 1.98 20.26
N GLU A 53 2.48 3.26 20.60
CA GLU A 53 2.55 3.76 21.97
C GLU A 53 1.28 4.53 22.39
N ARG A 54 0.59 5.17 21.43
CA ARG A 54 -0.51 6.11 21.69
C ARG A 54 -1.77 5.72 20.94
N SER A 55 -1.67 5.53 19.62
CA SER A 55 -2.85 5.26 18.81
C SER A 55 -2.57 4.39 17.58
N VAL A 56 -3.61 3.66 17.18
CA VAL A 56 -3.69 2.88 15.95
C VAL A 56 -5.04 3.17 15.29
N GLU A 57 -4.99 3.80 14.12
CA GLU A 57 -6.15 4.05 13.27
C GLU A 57 -6.10 3.11 12.06
N LEU A 58 -7.01 2.15 11.98
CA LEU A 58 -7.07 1.18 10.88
C LEU A 58 -8.33 1.37 10.04
N VAL A 59 -8.14 1.72 8.77
CA VAL A 59 -9.22 1.80 7.77
C VAL A 59 -8.98 0.70 6.75
N SER A 60 -9.99 -0.14 6.52
CA SER A 60 -9.92 -1.21 5.51
C SER A 60 -11.32 -1.70 5.18
N PHE A 61 -11.57 -2.06 3.92
CA PHE A 61 -12.87 -2.66 3.53
C PHE A 61 -13.21 -3.85 4.43
N GLY A 62 -12.23 -4.70 4.75
CA GLY A 62 -12.38 -5.79 5.73
C GLY A 62 -11.14 -5.98 6.62
N VAL A 63 -11.36 -6.44 7.86
CA VAL A 63 -10.30 -6.70 8.86
C VAL A 63 -10.57 -8.04 9.54
N THR A 64 -9.98 -9.11 9.02
CA THR A 64 -10.25 -10.50 9.49
C THR A 64 -9.02 -11.33 9.73
N HIS A 65 -7.82 -10.85 9.36
CA HIS A 65 -6.61 -11.62 9.56
C HIS A 65 -6.36 -11.84 11.07
N PRO A 66 -6.20 -13.09 11.55
CA PRO A 66 -6.11 -13.40 12.98
C PRO A 66 -4.95 -12.67 13.66
N ASP A 67 -3.76 -12.65 13.05
CA ASP A 67 -2.60 -11.97 13.63
C ASP A 67 -2.77 -10.44 13.71
N VAL A 68 -3.43 -9.82 12.73
CA VAL A 68 -3.76 -8.38 12.79
C VAL A 68 -4.75 -8.13 13.93
N VAL A 69 -5.82 -8.92 13.99
CA VAL A 69 -6.85 -8.81 15.04
C VAL A 69 -6.22 -8.97 16.43
N ASP A 70 -5.35 -9.96 16.62
CA ASP A 70 -4.70 -10.20 17.90
C ASP A 70 -3.65 -9.13 18.22
N ALA A 71 -2.95 -8.56 17.22
CA ALA A 71 -2.07 -7.41 17.42
C ALA A 71 -2.85 -6.18 17.89
N LEU A 72 -4.00 -5.89 17.29
CA LEU A 72 -4.88 -4.79 17.69
C LEU A 72 -5.41 -4.97 19.12
N LYS A 73 -5.86 -6.18 19.49
CA LYS A 73 -6.24 -6.49 20.88
C LYS A 73 -5.09 -6.29 21.85
N ARG A 74 -3.87 -6.74 21.49
CA ARG A 74 -2.68 -6.53 22.32
C ARG A 74 -2.37 -5.04 22.48
N ALA A 75 -2.53 -4.24 21.42
CA ALA A 75 -2.36 -2.78 21.50
C ALA A 75 -3.36 -2.15 22.47
N GLN A 76 -4.65 -2.52 22.39
CA GLN A 76 -5.67 -2.07 23.35
C GLN A 76 -5.32 -2.45 24.80
N LEU A 77 -4.82 -3.67 25.04
CA LEU A 77 -4.37 -4.11 26.37
C LEU A 77 -3.17 -3.34 26.90
N ARG A 78 -2.33 -2.77 26.01
CA ARG A 78 -1.23 -1.87 26.39
C ARG A 78 -1.70 -0.44 26.69
N GLY A 79 -2.98 -0.13 26.47
CA GLY A 79 -3.54 1.22 26.63
C GLY A 79 -3.43 2.11 25.39
N VAL A 80 -3.11 1.53 24.22
CA VAL A 80 -3.13 2.24 22.93
C VAL A 80 -4.57 2.47 22.51
N ASP A 81 -4.90 3.67 22.04
CA ASP A 81 -6.20 3.97 21.45
C ASP A 81 -6.31 3.31 20.08
N VAL A 82 -7.23 2.35 19.92
CA VAL A 82 -7.40 1.61 18.68
C VAL A 82 -8.78 1.88 18.11
N THR A 83 -8.81 2.49 16.93
CA THR A 83 -10.05 2.71 16.18
C THR A 83 -9.97 2.03 14.82
N ILE A 84 -11.03 1.32 14.47
CA ILE A 84 -11.16 0.58 13.21
C ILE A 84 -12.36 1.13 12.45
N VAL A 85 -12.21 1.33 11.14
CA VAL A 85 -13.30 1.67 10.23
C VAL A 85 -13.36 0.65 9.10
N THR A 86 -14.55 0.07 8.86
CA THR A 86 -14.79 -0.90 7.78
C THR A 86 -16.06 -0.60 6.99
N ASP A 87 -16.24 -1.35 5.91
CA ASP A 87 -17.48 -1.37 5.14
C ASP A 87 -18.44 -2.46 5.65
N SER A 88 -19.74 -2.24 5.52
CA SER A 88 -20.78 -3.20 5.91
C SER A 88 -20.81 -4.49 5.07
N GLU A 89 -20.22 -4.47 3.87
CA GLU A 89 -20.08 -5.65 3.01
C GLU A 89 -18.92 -6.57 3.43
N SER A 90 -18.19 -6.23 4.49
CA SER A 90 -17.14 -7.08 5.06
C SER A 90 -17.32 -7.32 6.56
N SER A 91 -16.32 -7.94 7.17
CA SER A 91 -16.35 -8.31 8.58
C SER A 91 -15.14 -7.78 9.35
N CYS A 92 -15.39 -7.44 10.60
CA CYS A 92 -14.37 -7.18 11.61
C CYS A 92 -14.84 -7.79 12.94
N PRO A 93 -14.02 -8.62 13.61
CA PRO A 93 -14.38 -9.25 14.88
C PRO A 93 -14.19 -8.33 16.10
N LEU A 94 -13.72 -7.10 15.90
CA LEU A 94 -13.49 -6.10 16.94
C LEU A 94 -14.56 -4.99 16.86
N PRO A 95 -14.82 -4.22 17.93
CA PRO A 95 -15.63 -3.00 17.83
C PRO A 95 -15.05 -2.04 16.79
N HIS A 96 -15.89 -1.51 15.90
CA HIS A 96 -15.47 -0.69 14.77
C HIS A 96 -16.59 0.24 14.31
N VAL A 97 -16.22 1.28 13.56
CA VAL A 97 -17.14 2.13 12.80
C VAL A 97 -17.43 1.46 11.47
N VAL A 98 -18.69 1.46 11.04
CA VAL A 98 -19.13 0.76 9.82
C VAL A 98 -19.78 1.76 8.87
N ASP A 99 -19.32 1.79 7.62
CA ASP A 99 -20.11 2.40 6.54
C ASP A 99 -21.24 1.47 6.14
N THR A 100 -22.47 1.95 6.26
CA THR A 100 -23.70 1.24 5.86
C THR A 100 -24.37 1.87 4.64
N SER A 101 -23.67 2.81 3.99
CA SER A 101 -24.12 3.44 2.77
C SER A 101 -24.15 2.46 1.60
N SER A 102 -24.71 2.89 0.47
CA SER A 102 -24.70 2.10 -0.77
C SER A 102 -23.38 2.22 -1.55
N ALA A 103 -22.51 3.16 -1.18
CA ALA A 103 -21.16 3.32 -1.71
C ALA A 103 -20.21 2.53 -0.82
N LEU A 104 -19.05 2.14 -1.38
CA LEU A 104 -18.09 1.40 -0.58
C LEU A 104 -17.16 2.35 0.18
N MET A 105 -16.95 2.09 1.46
CA MET A 105 -15.74 2.49 2.17
C MET A 105 -14.61 1.55 1.74
N HIS A 106 -13.91 1.93 0.68
CA HIS A 106 -12.92 1.07 0.04
C HIS A 106 -11.50 1.59 0.24
N GLU A 107 -11.24 2.44 1.23
CA GLU A 107 -9.88 2.84 1.60
C GLU A 107 -9.18 1.75 2.40
N LYS A 108 -7.84 1.68 2.30
CA LYS A 108 -6.99 0.77 3.07
C LYS A 108 -5.72 1.47 3.53
N PHE A 109 -5.73 1.92 4.78
CA PHE A 109 -4.56 2.51 5.40
C PHE A 109 -4.54 2.26 6.91
N LEU A 110 -3.34 2.24 7.46
CA LEU A 110 -3.04 2.09 8.88
C LEU A 110 -2.22 3.31 9.30
N ILE A 111 -2.69 4.07 10.27
CA ILE A 111 -1.94 5.15 10.91
C ILE A 111 -1.52 4.68 12.30
N VAL A 112 -0.26 4.97 12.66
CA VAL A 112 0.26 4.70 14.00
C VAL A 112 0.84 5.98 14.60
N ASP A 113 0.41 6.27 15.83
CA ASP A 113 0.85 7.38 16.68
C ASP A 113 0.81 8.76 16.00
N ALA A 114 -0.06 8.93 15.00
CA ALA A 114 -0.13 10.10 14.13
C ALA A 114 1.23 10.49 13.50
N LYS A 115 2.10 9.51 13.27
CA LYS A 115 3.48 9.66 12.75
C LYS A 115 3.73 8.89 11.46
N THR A 116 3.17 7.69 11.34
CA THR A 116 3.47 6.80 10.22
C THR A 116 2.18 6.31 9.61
N VAL A 117 2.12 6.26 8.27
CA VAL A 117 1.00 5.72 7.52
C VAL A 117 1.48 4.57 6.64
N LEU A 118 0.88 3.40 6.78
CA LEU A 118 0.98 2.32 5.80
C LEU A 118 -0.29 2.30 4.96
N ALA A 119 -0.19 2.65 3.68
CA ALA A 119 -1.35 2.78 2.79
C ALA A 119 -1.09 2.04 1.47
N GLY A 120 -2.07 1.29 0.98
CA GLY A 120 -1.89 0.51 -0.23
C GLY A 120 -3.17 -0.10 -0.80
N THR A 121 -2.98 -1.16 -1.59
CA THR A 121 -4.07 -1.87 -2.25
C THR A 121 -4.72 -2.93 -1.35
N MET A 122 -4.06 -3.34 -0.26
CA MET A 122 -4.36 -4.52 0.54
C MET A 122 -5.50 -4.33 1.55
N ASN A 123 -6.42 -5.28 1.61
CA ASN A 123 -7.30 -5.42 2.78
C ASN A 123 -6.56 -6.17 3.89
N PHE A 124 -6.92 -5.93 5.15
CA PHE A 124 -6.37 -6.62 6.32
C PHE A 124 -7.10 -7.96 6.58
N THR A 125 -7.32 -8.72 5.51
CA THR A 125 -7.92 -10.05 5.50
C THR A 125 -6.85 -11.12 5.26
N ILE A 126 -7.20 -12.40 5.45
CA ILE A 126 -6.27 -13.51 5.18
C ILE A 126 -5.77 -13.46 3.73
N SER A 127 -6.67 -13.38 2.75
CA SER A 127 -6.26 -13.32 1.34
C SER A 127 -5.44 -12.07 1.04
N GLY A 128 -5.87 -10.92 1.56
CA GLY A 128 -5.25 -9.63 1.31
C GLY A 128 -3.80 -9.54 1.80
N MET A 129 -3.46 -10.26 2.87
CA MET A 129 -2.12 -10.23 3.48
C MET A 129 -1.25 -11.44 3.14
N GLU A 130 -1.83 -12.57 2.70
CA GLU A 130 -1.06 -13.82 2.49
C GLU A 130 -0.95 -14.27 1.02
N SER A 131 -1.93 -13.93 0.17
CA SER A 131 -2.04 -14.53 -1.18
C SER A 131 -2.23 -13.53 -2.32
N ASP A 132 -2.91 -12.41 -2.04
CA ASP A 132 -3.25 -11.43 -3.06
C ASP A 132 -2.02 -10.60 -3.42
N GLN A 133 -1.86 -10.29 -4.71
CA GLN A 133 -0.74 -9.46 -5.15
C GLN A 133 -1.05 -8.00 -4.83
N ASN A 134 -0.28 -7.42 -3.91
CA ASN A 134 -0.55 -6.10 -3.33
C ASN A 134 0.70 -5.25 -3.24
N ILE A 135 0.48 -3.95 -3.14
CA ILE A 135 1.53 -2.95 -3.02
C ILE A 135 1.11 -1.93 -1.96
N ALA A 136 2.05 -1.54 -1.10
CA ALA A 136 1.82 -0.55 -0.05
C ALA A 136 3.01 0.39 0.09
N LEU A 137 2.73 1.64 0.48
CA LEU A 137 3.72 2.62 0.87
C LEU A 137 3.68 2.85 2.38
N LEU A 138 4.86 2.86 2.98
CA LEU A 138 5.10 3.38 4.32
C LEU A 138 5.52 4.84 4.19
N ILE A 139 4.80 5.73 4.85
CA ILE A 139 4.94 7.18 4.74
C ILE A 139 5.20 7.74 6.14
N GLU A 140 6.36 8.39 6.31
CA GLU A 140 6.75 9.01 7.58
C GLU A 140 6.40 10.49 7.58
N LYS A 141 5.75 10.94 8.66
CA LYS A 141 5.39 12.36 8.87
C LYS A 141 6.58 13.28 8.93
N SER A 142 7.77 12.77 9.29
CA SER A 142 9.01 13.53 9.31
C SER A 142 9.41 14.04 7.92
N GLU A 143 9.05 13.33 6.85
CA GLU A 143 9.33 13.72 5.46
C GLU A 143 8.08 14.23 4.72
N PHE A 144 6.89 13.66 5.00
CA PHE A 144 5.63 14.00 4.33
C PHE A 144 4.53 14.42 5.31
N PRO A 145 4.73 15.50 6.10
CA PRO A 145 3.80 15.88 7.14
C PRO A 145 2.40 16.21 6.60
N GLU A 146 2.30 16.83 5.42
CA GLU A 146 1.01 17.19 4.83
C GLU A 146 0.21 15.94 4.46
N VAL A 147 0.87 14.91 3.93
CA VAL A 147 0.22 13.67 3.50
C VAL A 147 -0.28 12.88 4.70
N VAL A 148 0.52 12.76 5.76
CA VAL A 148 0.08 12.11 7.01
C VAL A 148 -1.07 12.88 7.65
N VAL A 149 -1.04 14.23 7.63
CA VAL A 149 -2.17 15.05 8.08
C VAL A 149 -3.41 14.81 7.23
N GLY A 150 -3.29 14.68 5.91
CA GLY A 150 -4.41 14.35 5.02
C GLY A 150 -5.08 13.02 5.37
N PHE A 151 -4.30 11.97 5.66
CA PHE A 151 -4.84 10.70 6.13
C PHE A 151 -5.52 10.81 7.51
N LEU A 152 -4.96 11.62 8.43
CA LEU A 152 -5.58 11.87 9.74
C LEU A 152 -6.91 12.63 9.62
N GLU A 153 -6.98 13.62 8.74
CA GLU A 153 -8.21 14.35 8.44
C GLU A 153 -9.26 13.42 7.83
N GLU A 154 -8.86 12.58 6.89
CA GLU A 154 -9.74 11.60 6.28
C GLU A 154 -10.26 10.59 7.29
N PHE A 155 -9.36 10.00 8.07
CA PHE A 155 -9.74 9.11 9.16
C PHE A 155 -10.74 9.78 10.12
N SER A 156 -10.52 11.05 10.46
CA SER A 156 -11.46 11.80 11.30
C SER A 156 -12.83 11.94 10.65
N ASN A 157 -12.92 12.13 9.34
CA ASN A 157 -14.20 12.14 8.64
C ASN A 157 -14.91 10.78 8.74
N LEU A 158 -14.19 9.70 8.42
CA LEU A 158 -14.72 8.34 8.43
C LEU A 158 -15.19 7.91 9.84
N GLN A 159 -14.37 8.16 10.86
CA GLN A 159 -14.70 7.85 12.26
C GLN A 159 -15.97 8.57 12.73
N ASN A 160 -16.23 9.77 12.20
CA ASN A 160 -17.43 10.56 12.51
C ASN A 160 -18.62 10.28 11.57
N GLY A 161 -18.55 9.20 10.79
CA GLY A 161 -19.63 8.78 9.88
C GLY A 161 -19.80 9.67 8.64
N ARG A 162 -18.80 10.50 8.31
CA ARG A 162 -18.82 11.39 7.14
C ARG A 162 -18.24 10.69 5.91
N PHE A 163 -18.74 9.49 5.64
CA PHE A 163 -18.38 8.70 4.45
C PHE A 163 -18.73 9.45 3.17
N GLN A 164 -17.88 9.28 2.15
CA GLN A 164 -17.99 9.93 0.84
C GLN A 164 -18.19 11.44 0.93
N GLN A 165 -17.63 12.12 1.93
CA GLN A 165 -17.81 13.56 2.19
C GLN A 165 -16.53 14.21 2.73
N LEU A 166 -16.45 15.54 2.62
CA LEU A 166 -15.41 16.39 3.24
C LEU A 166 -13.95 16.00 2.93
N LYS A 167 -13.72 15.34 1.80
CA LYS A 167 -12.38 15.03 1.30
C LYS A 167 -11.60 16.30 0.96
N SER A 168 -10.28 16.25 1.06
CA SER A 168 -9.38 17.31 0.59
C SER A 168 -8.16 16.70 -0.12
N PRO A 169 -7.80 17.16 -1.33
CA PRO A 169 -6.61 16.70 -2.00
C PRO A 169 -5.39 17.35 -1.34
N VAL A 170 -4.31 16.58 -1.21
CA VAL A 170 -3.08 17.02 -0.57
C VAL A 170 -1.91 16.91 -1.54
N LYS A 171 -1.08 17.94 -1.58
CA LYS A 171 0.19 17.93 -2.29
C LYS A 171 1.29 18.19 -1.27
N ALA A 172 2.23 17.25 -1.12
CA ALA A 172 3.38 17.44 -0.24
C ALA A 172 4.23 18.62 -0.74
N ASN A 173 4.83 19.35 0.20
CA ASN A 173 5.70 20.48 -0.13
C ASN A 173 6.94 20.07 -0.95
N SER A 174 7.41 18.83 -0.77
CA SER A 174 8.47 18.24 -1.59
C SER A 174 8.09 18.12 -3.08
N GLY A 175 6.80 18.15 -3.40
CA GLY A 175 6.27 17.87 -4.74
C GLY A 175 6.34 16.40 -5.15
N ARG A 176 7.01 15.55 -4.35
CA ARG A 176 7.28 14.13 -4.63
C ARG A 176 6.12 13.20 -4.31
N LEU A 177 5.17 13.66 -3.48
CA LEU A 177 4.02 12.88 -3.10
C LEU A 177 2.75 13.75 -3.13
N LYS A 178 1.69 13.13 -3.63
CA LYS A 178 0.39 13.72 -3.87
C LYS A 178 -0.64 12.68 -3.41
N LEU A 179 -1.67 13.13 -2.72
CA LEU A 179 -2.75 12.30 -2.18
C LEU A 179 -4.08 12.89 -2.61
N VAL A 180 -4.95 12.07 -3.18
CA VAL A 180 -6.31 12.45 -3.59
C VAL A 180 -7.28 11.45 -3.00
N PHE A 181 -8.42 11.94 -2.52
CA PHE A 181 -9.51 11.12 -2.07
C PHE A 181 -10.76 11.31 -2.96
N SER A 182 -11.28 10.19 -3.48
CA SER A 182 -12.59 10.08 -4.12
C SER A 182 -13.69 9.93 -3.07
N PRO A 183 -14.96 10.27 -3.37
CA PRO A 183 -15.48 10.68 -4.69
C PRO A 183 -15.46 12.20 -4.98
N GLN A 184 -15.20 13.04 -3.97
CA GLN A 184 -15.20 14.50 -4.11
C GLN A 184 -14.17 15.00 -5.13
N PHE A 185 -13.02 14.34 -5.17
CA PHE A 185 -11.94 14.68 -6.08
C PHE A 185 -11.64 13.51 -7.00
N ASP A 186 -11.98 13.70 -8.27
CA ASP A 186 -11.62 12.75 -9.32
C ASP A 186 -10.08 12.73 -9.49
N TYR A 187 -9.47 11.61 -9.09
CA TYR A 187 -8.02 11.43 -9.20
C TYR A 187 -7.51 11.58 -10.63
N LEU A 188 -8.34 11.32 -11.67
CA LEU A 188 -7.94 11.54 -13.06
C LEU A 188 -7.59 13.00 -13.39
N ARG A 189 -8.07 13.97 -12.61
CA ARG A 189 -7.61 15.37 -12.77
C ARG A 189 -6.10 15.52 -12.59
N TRP A 190 -5.46 14.63 -11.83
CA TRP A 190 -4.01 14.63 -11.62
C TRP A 190 -3.29 13.63 -12.52
N VAL A 191 -3.96 12.55 -12.92
CA VAL A 191 -3.40 11.50 -13.79
C VAL A 191 -3.37 11.93 -15.26
N VAL A 192 -4.43 12.57 -15.76
CA VAL A 192 -4.54 12.93 -17.19
C VAL A 192 -3.41 13.85 -17.66
N PRO A 193 -2.99 14.89 -16.92
CA PRO A 193 -1.82 15.68 -17.31
C PRO A 193 -0.53 14.85 -17.38
N ILE A 194 -0.35 13.88 -16.47
CA ILE A 194 0.81 12.98 -16.48
C ILE A 194 0.79 12.10 -17.72
N LEU A 195 -0.37 11.55 -18.07
CA LEU A 195 -0.55 10.72 -19.27
C LEU A 195 -0.39 11.54 -20.56
N ALA A 196 -0.88 12.77 -20.61
CA ALA A 196 -0.72 13.65 -21.77
C ALA A 196 0.76 13.98 -22.07
N ASP A 197 1.60 13.99 -21.03
CA ASP A 197 3.04 14.21 -21.14
C ASP A 197 3.85 12.92 -21.33
N ALA A 198 3.21 11.74 -21.35
CA ALA A 198 3.89 10.46 -21.52
C ALA A 198 4.58 10.35 -22.89
N ARG A 199 5.82 9.86 -22.93
CA ARG A 199 6.61 9.74 -24.16
C ARG A 199 7.31 8.41 -24.35
N ARG A 200 7.34 7.53 -23.34
CA ARG A 200 8.14 6.30 -23.36
C ARG A 200 7.31 5.07 -23.06
N GLU A 201 6.67 5.04 -21.89
CA GLU A 201 6.07 3.82 -21.37
C GLU A 201 4.90 4.18 -20.45
N VAL A 202 3.80 3.43 -20.58
CA VAL A 202 2.72 3.39 -19.60
C VAL A 202 2.41 1.94 -19.27
N VAL A 203 2.65 1.53 -18.02
CA VAL A 203 2.26 0.20 -17.54
C VAL A 203 1.14 0.31 -16.51
N VAL A 204 0.12 -0.53 -16.64
CA VAL A 204 -1.07 -0.54 -15.78
C VAL A 204 -1.30 -1.95 -15.27
N ALA A 205 -1.42 -2.11 -13.95
CA ALA A 205 -1.96 -3.33 -13.35
C ALA A 205 -3.25 -3.02 -12.60
N ALA A 206 -4.34 -3.72 -12.96
CA ALA A 206 -5.67 -3.44 -12.45
C ALA A 206 -6.47 -4.69 -12.10
N TYR A 207 -6.90 -4.79 -10.85
CA TYR A 207 -7.89 -5.79 -10.42
C TYR A 207 -9.21 -5.62 -11.18
N ALA A 208 -9.84 -4.45 -11.05
CA ALA A 208 -11.08 -4.11 -11.76
C ALA A 208 -10.85 -2.93 -12.72
N PHE A 209 -11.23 -3.11 -13.99
CA PHE A 209 -11.01 -2.12 -15.04
C PHE A 209 -12.28 -1.89 -15.87
N THR A 210 -12.97 -0.78 -15.63
CA THR A 210 -14.27 -0.43 -16.27
C THR A 210 -14.34 1.00 -16.79
N ASP A 211 -13.23 1.73 -16.78
CA ASP A 211 -13.21 3.14 -17.15
C ASP A 211 -12.90 3.33 -18.65
N PRO A 212 -13.91 3.70 -19.48
CA PRO A 212 -13.70 3.88 -20.91
C PRO A 212 -12.83 5.10 -21.26
N GLN A 213 -12.75 6.10 -20.36
CA GLN A 213 -11.87 7.26 -20.57
C GLN A 213 -10.41 6.81 -20.51
N LEU A 214 -10.08 5.93 -19.55
CA LEU A 214 -8.74 5.34 -19.46
C LEU A 214 -8.46 4.43 -20.65
N THR A 215 -9.42 3.58 -21.07
CA THR A 215 -9.27 2.78 -22.31
C THR A 215 -8.90 3.67 -23.50
N ALA A 216 -9.62 4.77 -23.70
CA ALA A 216 -9.37 5.69 -24.81
C ALA A 216 -7.99 6.36 -24.74
N ILE A 217 -7.58 6.82 -23.55
CA ILE A 217 -6.26 7.45 -23.37
C ILE A 217 -5.14 6.44 -23.63
N LEU A 218 -5.23 5.23 -23.09
CA LEU A 218 -4.20 4.20 -23.25
C LEU A 218 -4.00 3.82 -24.72
N LYS A 219 -5.11 3.64 -25.47
CA LYS A 219 -5.04 3.35 -26.91
C LYS A 219 -4.52 4.52 -27.73
N TYR A 220 -4.84 5.74 -27.33
CA TYR A 220 -4.27 6.94 -27.97
C TYR A 220 -2.75 6.98 -27.79
N LEU A 221 -2.26 6.73 -26.57
CA LEU A 221 -0.83 6.74 -26.28
C LEU A 221 -0.06 5.66 -27.06
N ASP A 222 -0.61 4.45 -27.16
CA ASP A 222 -0.05 3.38 -28.00
C ASP A 222 0.03 3.82 -29.48
N SER A 223 -1.05 4.43 -29.99
CA SER A 223 -1.07 4.98 -31.35
C SER A 223 -0.09 6.14 -31.58
N ASP A 224 0.33 6.81 -30.51
CA ASP A 224 1.35 7.87 -30.50
C ASP A 224 2.76 7.35 -30.14
N ASN A 225 2.99 6.04 -30.29
CA ASN A 225 4.27 5.35 -30.09
C ASN A 225 4.79 5.30 -28.64
N VAL A 226 3.92 5.45 -27.65
CA VAL A 226 4.23 5.13 -26.25
C VAL A 226 4.07 3.62 -26.05
N ASP A 227 5.01 2.96 -25.36
CA ASP A 227 4.88 1.53 -25.04
C ASP A 227 3.83 1.32 -23.95
N VAL A 228 2.64 0.84 -24.31
CA VAL A 228 1.53 0.66 -23.37
C VAL A 228 1.29 -0.80 -23.06
N LYS A 229 1.44 -1.17 -21.77
CA LYS A 229 1.20 -2.51 -21.23
C LYS A 229 0.10 -2.50 -20.19
N VAL A 230 -0.87 -3.38 -20.35
CA VAL A 230 -2.02 -3.51 -19.43
C VAL A 230 -2.11 -4.94 -18.91
N LEU A 231 -2.02 -5.10 -17.60
CA LEU A 231 -2.16 -6.36 -16.88
C LEU A 231 -3.48 -6.33 -16.08
N LEU A 232 -4.39 -7.24 -16.40
CA LEU A 232 -5.70 -7.32 -15.73
C LEU A 232 -5.87 -8.62 -14.95
N ASP A 233 -6.60 -8.60 -13.84
CA ASP A 233 -7.01 -9.83 -13.15
C ASP A 233 -7.95 -10.62 -14.06
N GLU A 234 -7.57 -11.86 -14.43
CA GLU A 234 -8.30 -12.67 -15.40
C GLU A 234 -9.75 -12.92 -14.94
N LYS A 235 -9.91 -13.36 -13.69
CA LYS A 235 -11.19 -13.80 -13.15
C LYS A 235 -12.18 -12.65 -13.07
N TRP A 236 -11.75 -11.50 -12.57
CA TRP A 236 -12.65 -10.34 -12.43
C TRP A 236 -13.07 -9.81 -13.81
N ASN A 237 -12.09 -9.60 -14.71
CA ASN A 237 -12.34 -8.93 -15.98
C ASN A 237 -13.05 -9.80 -17.02
N GLN A 238 -12.98 -11.13 -16.92
CA GLN A 238 -13.78 -12.04 -17.75
C GLN A 238 -15.22 -12.21 -17.25
N ASN A 239 -15.46 -12.11 -15.94
CA ASN A 239 -16.79 -12.31 -15.36
C ASN A 239 -17.62 -11.03 -15.25
N SER A 240 -17.01 -9.86 -15.40
CA SER A 240 -17.70 -8.57 -15.33
C SER A 240 -18.12 -8.07 -16.71
N SER A 241 -19.42 -7.86 -16.93
CA SER A 241 -19.94 -7.31 -18.20
C SER A 241 -19.58 -5.84 -18.42
N SER A 242 -19.28 -5.10 -17.34
CA SER A 242 -18.81 -3.71 -17.40
C SER A 242 -17.31 -3.60 -17.63
N SER A 243 -16.59 -4.72 -17.65
CA SER A 243 -15.16 -4.77 -17.94
C SER A 243 -14.85 -4.20 -19.33
N GLU A 244 -13.87 -3.32 -19.39
CA GLU A 244 -13.35 -2.75 -20.63
C GLU A 244 -12.37 -3.70 -21.36
N LEU A 245 -12.13 -4.91 -20.82
CA LEU A 245 -11.25 -5.94 -21.39
C LEU A 245 -11.46 -6.17 -22.89
N ARG A 246 -12.72 -6.15 -23.37
CA ARG A 246 -13.07 -6.39 -24.77
C ARG A 246 -12.64 -5.27 -25.73
N TYR A 247 -12.29 -4.09 -25.23
CA TYR A 247 -11.94 -2.92 -26.03
C TYR A 247 -10.43 -2.63 -26.08
N LEU A 248 -9.66 -3.24 -25.18
CA LEU A 248 -8.20 -3.09 -25.10
C LEU A 248 -7.44 -3.75 -26.28
N PRO A 249 -7.82 -4.95 -26.78
CA PRO A 249 -7.13 -5.55 -27.92
C PRO A 249 -7.06 -4.64 -29.15
N GLY A 250 -5.94 -4.71 -29.88
CA GLY A 250 -5.71 -3.94 -31.10
C GLY A 250 -5.23 -2.50 -30.87
N GLY A 251 -4.73 -2.17 -29.68
CA GLY A 251 -4.06 -0.89 -29.42
C GLY A 251 -3.38 -0.76 -28.05
N VAL A 252 -3.14 -1.86 -27.33
CA VAL A 252 -2.19 -1.93 -26.19
C VAL A 252 -1.67 -3.37 -26.13
N GLU A 253 -0.50 -3.58 -25.53
CA GLU A 253 -0.07 -4.92 -25.14
C GLU A 253 -0.86 -5.33 -23.89
N LEU A 254 -1.61 -6.44 -23.95
CA LEU A 254 -2.53 -6.87 -22.90
C LEU A 254 -2.16 -8.28 -22.45
N ARG A 255 -2.06 -8.48 -21.14
CA ARG A 255 -1.98 -9.82 -20.51
C ARG A 255 -3.01 -9.98 -19.40
N LEU A 256 -3.39 -11.22 -19.15
CA LEU A 256 -4.29 -11.59 -18.06
C LEU A 256 -3.54 -12.34 -16.97
N TYR A 257 -3.59 -11.82 -15.75
CA TYR A 257 -2.99 -12.46 -14.59
C TYR A 257 -3.82 -13.67 -14.16
N PRO A 258 -3.22 -14.86 -13.92
CA PRO A 258 -3.96 -16.12 -13.88
C PRO A 258 -5.04 -16.20 -12.80
N ALA A 259 -6.24 -16.66 -13.15
CA ALA A 259 -7.41 -16.74 -12.27
C ALA A 259 -7.25 -17.54 -10.95
N LYS A 260 -6.15 -18.31 -10.80
CA LYS A 260 -5.82 -19.06 -9.58
C LYS A 260 -5.13 -18.20 -8.50
N SER A 261 -4.72 -16.99 -8.85
CA SER A 261 -4.11 -16.02 -7.94
C SER A 261 -4.78 -14.66 -8.17
N HIS A 262 -5.01 -13.89 -7.12
CA HIS A 262 -5.71 -12.61 -7.21
C HIS A 262 -4.71 -11.48 -7.41
N MET A 263 -4.74 -10.84 -8.57
CA MET A 263 -3.95 -9.63 -8.79
C MET A 263 -4.75 -8.44 -8.28
N HIS A 264 -4.51 -8.08 -7.02
CA HIS A 264 -5.24 -7.03 -6.33
C HIS A 264 -4.54 -5.66 -6.48
N ALA A 265 -3.53 -5.57 -7.34
CA ALA A 265 -2.81 -4.34 -7.65
C ALA A 265 -3.71 -3.35 -8.41
N LYS A 266 -3.48 -2.07 -8.14
CA LYS A 266 -4.17 -0.93 -8.75
C LYS A 266 -3.14 0.14 -9.00
N ILE A 267 -2.25 -0.11 -9.96
CA ILE A 267 -1.12 0.76 -10.23
C ILE A 267 -1.07 1.21 -11.67
N MET A 268 -0.50 2.39 -11.86
CA MET A 268 -0.12 2.92 -13.16
C MET A 268 1.25 3.56 -13.04
N ILE A 269 2.18 3.16 -13.90
CA ILE A 269 3.52 3.75 -13.97
C ILE A 269 3.66 4.44 -15.32
N VAL A 270 4.15 5.68 -15.30
CA VAL A 270 4.32 6.51 -16.50
C VAL A 270 5.77 6.97 -16.60
N ASP A 271 6.40 6.68 -17.74
CA ASP A 271 7.76 7.07 -18.15
C ASP A 271 8.85 6.76 -17.12
N ARG A 272 8.65 5.72 -16.29
CA ARG A 272 9.53 5.35 -15.16
C ARG A 272 9.78 6.50 -14.18
N LYS A 273 8.85 7.45 -14.14
CA LYS A 273 8.93 8.66 -13.31
C LYS A 273 7.78 8.76 -12.33
N TRP A 274 6.58 8.46 -12.81
CA TRP A 274 5.38 8.57 -11.99
C TRP A 274 4.88 7.18 -11.64
N LEU A 275 4.54 6.99 -10.37
CA LEU A 275 3.78 5.83 -9.91
C LEU A 275 2.48 6.34 -9.31
N LEU A 276 1.39 5.76 -9.76
CA LEU A 276 0.08 5.87 -9.16
C LEU A 276 -0.22 4.55 -8.46
N LEU A 277 -0.67 4.64 -7.22
CA LEU A 277 -1.15 3.49 -6.45
C LEU A 277 -2.19 3.95 -5.43
N GLY A 278 -2.99 3.03 -4.92
CA GLY A 278 -3.90 3.30 -3.83
C GLY A 278 -5.00 2.27 -3.76
N SER A 279 -6.10 2.61 -3.12
CA SER A 279 -7.23 1.70 -3.00
C SER A 279 -8.13 1.68 -4.23
N ALA A 280 -8.10 2.75 -5.04
CA ALA A 280 -9.00 2.97 -6.16
C ALA A 280 -8.76 1.96 -7.29
N ASN A 281 -9.79 1.18 -7.62
CA ASN A 281 -9.82 0.46 -8.89
C ASN A 281 -9.94 1.44 -10.07
N PHE A 282 -9.57 1.02 -11.28
CA PHE A 282 -9.74 1.82 -12.50
C PHE A 282 -11.18 1.69 -13.02
N THR A 283 -12.12 2.15 -12.20
CA THR A 283 -13.57 2.02 -12.42
C THR A 283 -14.28 3.35 -12.18
N LEU A 284 -15.44 3.54 -12.80
CA LEU A 284 -16.26 4.74 -12.59
C LEU A 284 -16.74 4.87 -11.13
N SER A 285 -17.04 3.76 -10.45
CA SER A 285 -17.44 3.78 -9.03
C SER A 285 -16.31 4.27 -8.12
N ALA A 286 -15.07 3.84 -8.36
CA ALA A 286 -13.92 4.31 -7.59
C ALA A 286 -13.61 5.80 -7.82
N ARG A 287 -14.01 6.37 -8.96
CA ARG A 287 -13.84 7.81 -9.25
C ARG A 287 -14.93 8.68 -8.64
N PHE A 288 -16.17 8.21 -8.66
CA PHE A 288 -17.34 9.07 -8.46
C PHE A 288 -18.30 8.62 -7.36
N LYS A 289 -18.07 7.46 -6.75
CA LYS A 289 -18.99 6.90 -5.76
C LYS A 289 -18.29 6.49 -4.45
N ASN A 290 -17.26 5.65 -4.53
CA ASN A 290 -16.66 5.04 -3.34
C ASN A 290 -15.69 5.99 -2.64
N ASP A 291 -15.50 5.78 -1.34
CA ASP A 291 -14.33 6.29 -0.63
C ASP A 291 -13.11 5.52 -1.13
N GLU A 292 -12.20 6.24 -1.75
CA GLU A 292 -10.94 5.71 -2.24
C GLU A 292 -9.86 6.76 -2.05
N PHE A 293 -8.61 6.32 -1.91
CA PHE A 293 -7.46 7.21 -2.01
C PHE A 293 -6.56 6.79 -3.19
N VAL A 294 -5.87 7.77 -3.76
CA VAL A 294 -4.82 7.59 -4.76
C VAL A 294 -3.61 8.42 -4.37
N LEU A 295 -2.46 7.76 -4.30
CA LEU A 295 -1.14 8.37 -4.17
C LEU A 295 -0.52 8.50 -5.55
N VAL A 296 0.02 9.70 -5.84
CA VAL A 296 0.84 9.96 -7.03
C VAL A 296 2.26 10.28 -6.57
N VAL A 297 3.21 9.43 -6.96
CA VAL A 297 4.58 9.40 -6.46
C VAL A 297 5.54 9.82 -7.58
N ASP A 298 6.41 10.80 -7.29
CA ASP A 298 7.57 11.18 -8.09
C ASP A 298 8.85 10.79 -7.32
N SER A 299 9.25 9.53 -7.49
CA SER A 299 10.43 8.98 -6.84
C SER A 299 11.01 7.88 -7.71
N PRO A 300 12.09 8.15 -8.48
CA PRO A 300 12.66 7.18 -9.41
C PRO A 300 12.98 5.82 -8.78
N GLU A 301 13.47 5.81 -7.54
CA GLU A 301 13.77 4.56 -6.82
C GLU A 301 12.52 3.72 -6.56
N ILE A 302 11.46 4.33 -6.04
CA ILE A 302 10.19 3.65 -5.73
C ILE A 302 9.50 3.20 -7.01
N VAL A 303 9.56 4.05 -8.03
CA VAL A 303 8.95 3.78 -9.33
C VAL A 303 9.64 2.59 -9.99
N GLU A 304 10.98 2.51 -9.95
CA GLU A 304 11.67 1.35 -10.52
C GLU A 304 11.39 0.07 -9.73
N LYS A 305 11.35 0.11 -8.39
CA LYS A 305 10.94 -1.05 -7.57
C LYS A 305 9.54 -1.55 -7.94
N ALA A 306 8.58 -0.63 -8.08
CA ALA A 306 7.21 -0.98 -8.50
C ALA A 306 7.16 -1.51 -9.94
N ARG A 307 8.01 -0.99 -10.82
CA ARG A 307 8.13 -1.43 -12.21
C ARG A 307 8.73 -2.84 -12.31
N GLU A 308 9.78 -3.13 -11.57
CA GLU A 308 10.37 -4.47 -11.47
C GLU A 308 9.33 -5.49 -10.99
N TRP A 309 8.57 -5.14 -9.94
CA TRP A 309 7.46 -5.97 -9.45
C TRP A 309 6.36 -6.15 -10.49
N PHE A 310 5.97 -5.09 -11.21
CA PHE A 310 5.01 -5.20 -12.32
C PHE A 310 5.49 -6.21 -13.38
N PHE A 311 6.76 -6.12 -13.81
CA PHE A 311 7.27 -7.03 -14.83
C PHE A 311 7.46 -8.47 -14.33
N TYR A 312 7.70 -8.66 -13.04
CA TYR A 312 7.63 -9.98 -12.42
C TYR A 312 6.23 -10.60 -12.59
N LEU A 313 5.17 -9.85 -12.27
CA LEU A 313 3.78 -10.30 -12.48
C LEU A 313 3.44 -10.48 -13.95
N TRP A 314 3.96 -9.60 -14.81
CA TRP A 314 3.78 -9.64 -16.27
C TRP A 314 4.26 -10.94 -16.90
N GLU A 315 5.42 -11.45 -16.45
CA GLU A 315 6.00 -12.71 -16.95
C GLU A 315 5.24 -13.95 -16.46
N MET A 316 4.49 -13.84 -15.35
CA MET A 316 3.60 -14.90 -14.87
C MET A 316 2.24 -14.93 -15.59
N ALA A 317 1.89 -13.84 -16.27
CA ALA A 317 0.64 -13.67 -16.97
C ALA A 317 0.62 -14.33 -18.35
N ARG A 318 -0.57 -14.52 -18.90
CA ARG A 318 -0.79 -15.09 -20.23
C ARG A 318 -1.23 -14.02 -21.22
#